data_AF-A0AAW1NAM3-F1
#
_entry.id   AF-A0AAW1NAM3-F1
#
_cell.length_a   1.000
_cell.length_b   1.000
_cell.length_c   1.000
_cell.angle_alpha   90.00
_cell.angle_beta   90.00
_cell.angle_gamma   90.00
#
_symmetry.space_group_name_H-M   'P 1'
#
loop_
_entity.id
_entity.type
_entity.pdbx_description
1 polymer ?
#
loop_
_entity_poly.entity_id
_entity_poly.type
_entity_poly.pdbx_seq_one_letter_code
_entity_poly.pdbx_strand_id
1 'polypeptide(L)'
;MEFVLEEAIELLGEDSDQIPEFKLILNAMKYLPFINSADVTQKLLDMIEIGTIGAQLEILYSIPEIIPDSQYEEAAKKLSHILESNTELTSAIIDCLNSLNLSSETRIEIQQN
;
A
#
# COMPACT_ATOMS: atom_id res chain seq x y z
N MET A 1 -6.03 1.41 16.50
CA MET A 1 -5.52 1.22 15.12
C MET A 1 -5.74 -0.20 14.66
N GLU A 2 -5.47 -1.19 15.52
CA GLU A 2 -5.76 -2.61 15.24
C GLU A 2 -7.22 -2.85 14.81
N PHE A 3 -8.21 -2.32 15.55
CA PHE A 3 -9.63 -2.40 15.18
C PHE A 3 -9.96 -1.80 13.80
N VAL A 4 -9.33 -0.68 13.43
CA VAL A 4 -9.57 -0.01 12.14
C VAL A 4 -9.04 -0.84 10.97
N LEU A 5 -7.92 -1.54 11.19
CA LEU A 5 -7.33 -2.43 10.18
C LEU A 5 -8.08 -3.76 10.09
N GLU A 6 -8.65 -4.27 11.19
CA GLU A 6 -9.54 -5.43 11.16
C GLU A 6 -10.83 -5.12 10.39
N GLU A 7 -11.45 -3.97 10.65
CA GLU A 7 -12.63 -3.51 9.92
C GLU A 7 -12.31 -3.29 8.43
N ALA A 8 -11.12 -2.77 8.11
CA ALA A 8 -10.66 -2.64 6.73
C ALA A 8 -10.53 -4.00 6.00
N ILE A 9 -10.10 -5.06 6.68
CA ILE A 9 -9.96 -6.41 6.10
C ILE A 9 -11.31 -7.02 5.76
N GLU A 10 -12.33 -6.82 6.59
CA GLU A 10 -13.69 -7.31 6.31
C GLU A 10 -14.23 -6.70 5.00
N LEU A 11 -13.89 -5.44 4.72
CA LEU A 11 -14.30 -4.74 3.49
C LEU A 11 -13.52 -5.15 2.24
N LEU A 12 -12.41 -5.89 2.35
CA LEU A 12 -11.61 -6.33 1.20
C LEU A 12 -12.28 -7.43 0.38
N GLY A 13 -13.20 -8.18 1.00
CA GLY A 13 -13.83 -9.36 0.42
C GLY A 13 -15.22 -9.15 -0.18
N GLU A 14 -15.81 -7.96 -0.03
CA GLU A 14 -17.17 -7.66 -0.51
C GLU A 14 -17.15 -6.82 -1.80
N ASP A 15 -18.23 -6.90 -2.57
CA ASP A 15 -18.42 -6.33 -3.90
C ASP A 15 -18.07 -4.82 -3.99
N SER A 16 -17.94 -4.32 -5.23
CA SER A 16 -17.54 -2.95 -5.60
C SER A 16 -18.26 -1.78 -4.88
N ASP A 17 -19.37 -2.06 -4.20
CA ASP A 17 -20.18 -1.09 -3.50
C ASP A 17 -19.56 -0.60 -2.17
N GLN A 18 -18.57 -1.32 -1.60
CA GLN A 18 -17.91 -0.94 -0.33
C GLN A 18 -16.54 -0.23 -0.47
N ILE A 19 -16.11 0.02 -1.71
CA ILE A 19 -14.92 0.82 -2.00
C ILE A 19 -14.98 2.22 -1.34
N PRO A 20 -16.13 2.92 -1.26
CA PRO A 20 -16.22 4.23 -0.59
C PRO A 20 -15.92 4.18 0.91
N GLU A 21 -16.40 3.16 1.62
CA GLU A 21 -16.16 2.94 3.05
C GLU A 21 -14.68 2.62 3.30
N PHE A 22 -14.10 1.75 2.46
CA PHE A 22 -12.69 1.42 2.51
C PHE A 22 -11.79 2.66 2.27
N LYS A 23 -12.15 3.49 1.29
CA LYS A 23 -11.50 4.79 1.04
C LYS A 23 -11.55 5.71 2.25
N LEU A 24 -12.68 5.74 2.96
CA LEU A 24 -12.84 6.59 4.15
C LEU A 24 -11.86 6.17 5.25
N ILE A 25 -11.69 4.86 5.45
CA ILE A 25 -10.72 4.30 6.41
C ILE A 25 -9.30 4.67 6.01
N LEU A 26 -8.89 4.44 4.76
CA LEU A 26 -7.56 4.80 4.29
C LEU A 26 -7.28 6.30 4.44
N ASN A 27 -8.25 7.14 4.09
CA ASN A 27 -8.12 8.59 4.23
C ASN A 27 -7.97 9.04 5.69
N ALA A 28 -8.62 8.37 6.65
CA ALA A 28 -8.45 8.65 8.07
C ALA A 28 -7.03 8.36 8.58
N MET A 29 -6.27 7.52 7.87
CA MET A 29 -4.89 7.16 8.23
C MET A 29 -3.84 8.08 7.62
N LYS A 30 -4.19 8.87 6.59
CA LYS A 30 -3.25 9.73 5.87
C LYS A 30 -2.66 10.82 6.78
N TYR A 31 -1.37 11.08 6.60
CA TYR A 31 -0.61 12.15 7.25
C TYR A 31 -0.58 12.11 8.79
N LEU A 32 -0.92 10.97 9.41
CA LEU A 32 -0.88 10.85 10.86
C LEU A 32 0.58 10.76 11.35
N PRO A 33 1.10 11.77 12.07
CA PRO A 33 2.52 11.87 12.41
C PRO A 33 2.99 10.84 13.46
N PHE A 34 2.06 10.09 14.05
CA PHE A 34 2.34 9.08 15.07
C PHE A 34 2.05 7.65 14.61
N ILE A 35 1.74 7.43 13.32
CA ILE A 35 1.74 6.09 12.72
C ILE A 35 3.20 5.69 12.51
N ASN A 36 3.80 5.10 13.54
CA ASN A 36 5.19 4.66 13.50
C ASN A 36 5.31 3.15 13.77
N SER A 37 4.44 2.36 13.18
CA SER A 37 4.53 0.91 13.28
C SER A 37 4.79 0.35 11.89
N ALA A 38 5.95 -0.29 11.73
CA ALA A 38 6.21 -1.25 10.64
C ALA A 38 5.01 -2.20 10.45
N ASP A 39 4.29 -2.50 11.54
CA ASP A 39 3.04 -3.29 11.52
C ASP A 39 1.95 -2.72 10.61
N VAL A 40 1.81 -1.39 10.48
CA VAL A 40 0.82 -0.77 9.59
C VAL A 40 1.26 -0.92 8.15
N THR A 41 2.52 -0.65 7.86
CA THR A 41 3.10 -0.88 6.52
C THR A 41 2.93 -2.35 6.12
N GLN A 42 3.28 -3.28 7.01
CA GLN A 42 3.13 -4.71 6.80
C GLN A 42 1.67 -5.08 6.53
N LYS A 43 0.73 -4.63 7.38
CA LYS A 43 -0.69 -4.91 7.20
C LYS A 43 -1.23 -4.35 5.89
N LEU A 44 -0.86 -3.13 5.51
CA LEU A 44 -1.28 -2.55 4.22
C LEU A 44 -0.76 -3.40 3.04
N LEU A 45 0.48 -3.86 3.11
CA LEU A 45 1.06 -4.70 2.06
C LEU A 45 0.40 -6.09 2.02
N ASP A 46 0.10 -6.68 3.18
CA ASP A 46 -0.64 -7.95 3.26
C ASP A 46 -2.05 -7.80 2.68
N MET A 47 -2.72 -6.66 2.92
CA MET A 47 -4.03 -6.35 2.35
C MET A 47 -4.00 -6.27 0.81
N ILE A 48 -2.88 -5.85 0.20
CA ILE A 48 -2.73 -5.86 -1.25
C ILE A 48 -2.72 -7.30 -1.76
N GLU A 49 -2.10 -8.24 -1.06
CA GLU A 49 -2.03 -9.64 -1.52
C GLU A 49 -3.38 -10.36 -1.48
N ILE A 50 -4.29 -9.97 -0.59
CA ILE A 50 -5.60 -10.63 -0.39
C ILE A 50 -6.80 -9.85 -0.94
N GLY A 51 -6.64 -8.57 -1.24
CA GLY A 51 -7.75 -7.69 -1.64
C GLY A 51 -8.19 -7.82 -3.09
N THR A 52 -9.39 -7.32 -3.39
CA THR A 52 -9.85 -7.12 -4.78
C THR A 52 -9.01 -6.06 -5.51
N ILE A 53 -8.99 -6.08 -6.85
CA ILE A 53 -8.24 -5.07 -7.65
C ILE A 53 -8.62 -3.63 -7.25
N GLY A 54 -9.90 -3.36 -7.00
CA GLY A 54 -10.35 -2.04 -6.55
C GLY A 54 -9.69 -1.62 -5.24
N ALA A 55 -9.70 -2.49 -4.22
CA ALA A 55 -9.07 -2.20 -2.94
C ALA A 55 -7.53 -2.13 -3.04
N GLN A 56 -6.91 -3.02 -3.81
CA GLN A 56 -5.47 -3.02 -4.08
C GLN A 56 -4.99 -1.68 -4.63
N LEU A 57 -5.70 -1.13 -5.62
CA LEU A 57 -5.39 0.17 -6.21
C LEU A 57 -5.52 1.31 -5.19
N GLU A 58 -6.59 1.33 -4.38
CA GLU A 58 -6.80 2.36 -3.36
C GLU A 58 -5.73 2.34 -2.27
N ILE A 59 -5.28 1.15 -1.87
CA ILE A 59 -4.13 1.00 -0.95
C ILE A 59 -2.87 1.57 -1.60
N LEU A 60 -2.55 1.15 -2.83
CA LEU A 60 -1.33 1.58 -3.55
C LEU A 60 -1.25 3.11 -3.67
N TYR A 61 -2.36 3.77 -4.02
CA TYR A 61 -2.38 5.23 -4.12
C TYR A 61 -2.28 5.93 -2.76
N SER A 62 -2.64 5.26 -1.67
CA SER A 62 -2.63 5.84 -0.33
C SER A 62 -1.34 5.56 0.45
N ILE A 63 -0.55 4.54 0.08
CA ILE A 63 0.70 4.17 0.75
C ILE A 63 1.62 5.38 0.99
N PRO A 64 1.96 6.20 -0.03
CA PRO A 64 2.90 7.31 0.14
C PRO A 64 2.44 8.36 1.15
N GLU A 65 1.13 8.42 1.43
CA GLU A 65 0.53 9.36 2.38
C GLU A 65 0.34 8.77 3.78
N ILE A 66 0.42 7.44 3.93
CA ILE A 66 0.14 6.73 5.19
C ILE A 66 1.44 6.24 5.87
N ILE A 67 2.38 5.69 5.10
CA ILE A 67 3.58 5.07 5.70
C ILE A 67 4.66 6.14 5.95
N PRO A 68 5.46 6.00 7.03
CA PRO A 68 6.54 6.93 7.31
C PRO A 68 7.73 6.72 6.36
N ASP A 69 8.49 7.77 6.06
CA ASP A 69 9.67 7.73 5.18
C ASP A 69 10.67 6.61 5.54
N SER A 70 10.81 6.31 6.84
CA SER A 70 11.65 5.22 7.34
C SER A 70 11.28 3.82 6.80
N GLN A 71 10.08 3.65 6.27
CA GLN A 71 9.52 2.40 5.77
C GLN A 71 9.43 2.36 4.23
N TYR A 72 9.78 3.45 3.52
CA TYR A 72 9.71 3.50 2.06
C TYR A 72 10.54 2.42 1.39
N GLU A 73 11.74 2.16 1.92
CA GLU A 73 12.67 1.18 1.37
C GLU A 73 12.16 -0.26 1.51
N GLU A 74 11.54 -0.59 2.65
CA GLU A 74 10.94 -1.91 2.88
C GLU A 74 9.68 -2.10 2.03
N ALA A 75 8.82 -1.09 1.96
CA ALA A 75 7.62 -1.11 1.13
C ALA A 75 7.98 -1.29 -0.35
N ALA A 76 9.00 -0.59 -0.84
CA ALA A 76 9.42 -0.68 -2.23
C ALA A 76 9.85 -2.10 -2.62
N LYS A 77 10.63 -2.78 -1.78
CA LYS A 77 11.06 -4.17 -2.03
C LYS A 77 9.89 -5.14 -2.14
N LYS A 78 8.89 -4.99 -1.26
CA LYS A 78 7.70 -5.83 -1.27
C LYS A 78 6.81 -5.55 -2.47
N LEU A 79 6.63 -4.28 -2.82
CA LEU A 79 5.90 -3.88 -4.02
C LEU A 79 6.55 -4.42 -5.29
N SER A 80 7.88 -4.45 -5.37
CA SER A 80 8.60 -5.09 -6.47
C SER A 80 8.35 -6.60 -6.55
N HIS A 81 8.31 -7.30 -5.41
CA HIS A 81 7.94 -8.71 -5.39
C HIS A 81 6.49 -8.96 -5.84
N ILE A 82 5.55 -8.08 -5.45
CA ILE A 82 4.15 -8.14 -5.90
C ILE A 82 4.09 -7.93 -7.43
N LEU A 83 4.89 -7.00 -7.97
CA LEU A 83 4.95 -6.71 -9.40
C LEU A 83 5.35 -7.93 -10.24
N GLU A 84 6.27 -8.77 -9.75
CA GLU A 84 6.68 -10.01 -10.43
C GLU A 84 5.52 -11.01 -10.60
N SER A 85 4.54 -10.96 -9.70
CA SER A 85 3.43 -11.91 -9.63
C SER A 85 2.11 -11.38 -10.20
N ASN A 86 1.93 -10.06 -10.29
CA ASN A 86 0.67 -9.46 -10.71
C ASN A 86 0.86 -8.32 -11.72
N THR A 87 0.65 -8.64 -13.00
CA THR A 87 0.81 -7.67 -14.10
C THR A 87 -0.29 -6.60 -14.14
N GLU A 88 -1.47 -6.84 -13.56
CA GLU A 88 -2.58 -5.88 -13.58
C GLU A 88 -2.33 -4.66 -12.69
N LEU A 89 -1.49 -4.81 -11.66
CA LEU A 89 -1.13 -3.74 -10.73
C LEU A 89 0.11 -2.95 -11.16
N THR A 90 0.73 -3.30 -12.30
CA THR A 90 2.02 -2.75 -12.75
C THR A 90 2.05 -1.23 -12.75
N SER A 91 1.04 -0.59 -13.34
CA SER A 91 0.99 0.87 -13.43
C SER A 91 0.90 1.52 -12.04
N ALA A 92 0.00 1.02 -11.19
CA ALA A 92 -0.20 1.57 -9.85
C ALA A 92 1.01 1.33 -8.94
N ILE A 93 1.68 0.19 -9.06
CA ILE A 93 2.92 -0.09 -8.33
C ILE A 93 4.03 0.88 -8.76
N ILE A 94 4.24 1.06 -10.07
CA ILE A 94 5.24 2.00 -10.58
C ILE A 94 4.93 3.44 -10.13
N ASP A 95 3.67 3.85 -10.19
CA ASP A 95 3.23 5.17 -9.72
C ASP A 95 3.47 5.36 -8.22
N CYS A 96 3.17 4.33 -7.41
CA CYS A 96 3.45 4.34 -5.98
C CYS A 96 4.96 4.46 -5.72
N LEU A 97 5.79 3.63 -6.35
CA LEU A 97 7.25 3.66 -6.21
C LEU A 97 7.86 5.02 -6.62
N ASN A 98 7.31 5.66 -7.64
CA ASN A 98 7.73 7.00 -8.05
C ASN A 98 7.35 8.07 -7.03
N SER A 99 6.23 7.88 -6.33
CA SER A 99 5.72 8.77 -5.29
C SER A 99 6.47 8.58 -3.96
N LEU A 100 7.04 7.40 -3.72
CA LEU A 100 7.97 7.17 -2.63
C LEU A 100 9.28 7.93 -2.93
N ASN A 101 9.73 8.73 -1.97
CA ASN A 101 11.00 9.46 -2.05
C ASN A 101 12.19 8.51 -1.79
N LEU A 102 12.28 7.44 -2.59
CA LEU A 102 13.28 6.39 -2.50
C LEU A 102 14.67 6.94 -2.82
N SER A 103 15.68 6.41 -2.13
CA SER A 103 17.07 6.69 -2.45
C SER A 103 17.42 6.24 -3.88
N SER A 104 18.40 6.91 -4.49
CA SER A 104 18.85 6.59 -5.85
C SER A 104 19.34 5.15 -6.00
N GLU A 105 19.88 4.56 -4.93
CA GLU A 105 20.41 3.19 -4.91
C GLU A 105 19.27 2.17 -5.04
N THR A 106 18.21 2.31 -4.25
CA THR A 106 17.03 1.44 -4.33
C THR A 106 16.28 1.60 -5.65
N ARG A 107 16.18 2.82 -6.19
CA ARG A 107 15.57 3.03 -7.51
C ARG A 107 16.31 2.27 -8.62
N ILE A 108 17.63 2.16 -8.52
CA ILE A 108 18.45 1.41 -9.50
C ILE A 108 18.22 -0.09 -9.34
N GLU A 109 18.16 -0.63 -8.11
CA GLU A 109 17.85 -2.05 -7.88
C GLU A 109 16.48 -2.43 -8.45
N ILE A 110 15.47 -1.59 -8.26
CA ILE A 110 14.11 -1.86 -8.74
C ILE A 110 13.99 -1.75 -10.28
N GLN A 111 14.77 -0.90 -10.93
CA GLN A 111 14.77 -0.76 -12.40
C GLN A 111 15.57 -1.86 -13.11
N GLN A 112 16.41 -2.62 -12.38
CA GLN A 112 17.30 -3.65 -12.95
C GLN A 112 16.78 -5.09 -12.78
N ASN A 113 15.72 -5.30 -11.99
CA ASN A 113 14.95 -6.55 -11.97
C ASN A 113 13.82 -6.51 -13.00
#